data_AF-A0A532TRW1-F1
#
_entry.id   AF-A0A532TRW1-F1
#
_cell.length_a   1.000
_cell.length_b   1.000
_cell.length_c   1.000
_cell.angle_alpha   90.00
_cell.angle_beta   90.00
_cell.angle_gamma   90.00
#
_symmetry.space_group_name_H-M   'P 1'
#
loop_
_entity.id
_entity.type
_entity.pdbx_description
1 polymer ?
#
loop_
_entity_poly.entity_id
_entity_poly.type
_entity_poly.pdbx_seq_one_letter_code
_entity_poly.pdbx_strand_id
1 'polypeptide(L)'
;MSSEIGCNRIADKTLASAETEMAVEGLDLDADGAIQMIITLVNPTEEVVFYDIYFNGDREASHYWHGYTVVKDGELTAGSVEGSRFAPLEPGESALTTATLVRGPDGIVRWDAAISRGAPPDVVMLTSGMVWTVPENVTKVEVVAGVEGGIGAGSQLILMNTGSMG
;
A
#
# COMPACT_ATOMS: atom_id res chain seq x y z
N MET A 1 -20.39 -1.56 -29.11
CA MET A 1 -20.40 -2.16 -27.76
C MET A 1 -19.78 -1.13 -26.84
N SER A 2 -20.53 -0.52 -25.92
CA SER A 2 -19.92 0.34 -24.90
C SER A 2 -19.37 -0.57 -23.81
N SER A 3 -18.04 -0.68 -23.71
CA SER A 3 -17.42 -1.22 -22.51
C SER A 3 -17.74 -0.25 -21.37
N GLU A 4 -18.55 -0.67 -20.41
CA GLU A 4 -18.67 0.07 -19.16
C GLU A 4 -17.31 0.02 -18.48
N ILE A 5 -16.70 1.20 -18.31
CA ILE A 5 -15.52 1.35 -17.46
C ILE A 5 -16.02 1.24 -16.02
N GLY A 6 -16.13 0.01 -15.53
CA GLY A 6 -16.55 -0.33 -14.18
C GLY A 6 -15.34 -0.67 -13.31
N CYS A 7 -15.30 -0.16 -12.08
CA CYS A 7 -14.32 -0.60 -11.11
C CYS A 7 -14.86 -1.85 -10.39
N ASN A 8 -14.19 -3.00 -10.54
CA ASN A 8 -14.63 -4.24 -9.91
C ASN A 8 -13.82 -4.49 -8.64
N ARG A 9 -14.50 -4.75 -7.53
CA ARG A 9 -13.84 -5.14 -6.28
C ARG A 9 -13.30 -6.56 -6.39
N ILE A 10 -11.98 -6.70 -6.25
CA ILE A 10 -11.27 -7.98 -6.23
C ILE A 10 -11.31 -8.57 -4.82
N ALA A 11 -11.01 -7.75 -3.81
CA ALA A 11 -10.94 -8.19 -2.42
C ALA A 11 -11.34 -7.10 -1.44
N ASP A 12 -11.76 -7.54 -0.25
CA ASP A 12 -12.14 -6.71 0.90
C ASP A 12 -11.81 -7.52 2.16
N LYS A 13 -10.62 -7.29 2.72
CA LYS A 13 -10.11 -7.99 3.89
C LYS A 13 -10.07 -7.04 5.07
N THR A 14 -10.85 -7.32 6.11
CA THR A 14 -10.79 -6.62 7.39
C THR A 14 -10.27 -7.56 8.47
N LEU A 15 -9.35 -7.09 9.31
CA LEU A 15 -8.82 -7.87 10.41
C LEU A 15 -9.77 -7.90 11.61
N ALA A 16 -10.01 -9.09 12.16
CA ALA A 16 -10.81 -9.29 13.37
C ALA A 16 -9.98 -9.19 14.66
N SER A 17 -8.66 -9.36 14.56
CA SER A 17 -7.69 -9.29 15.65
C SER A 17 -6.39 -8.66 15.16
N ALA A 18 -5.48 -8.33 16.08
CA ALA A 18 -4.16 -7.85 15.68
C ALA A 18 -3.38 -8.95 14.93
N GLU A 19 -2.76 -8.59 13.82
CA GLU A 19 -1.92 -9.48 13.00
C GLU A 19 -0.64 -8.74 12.57
N THR A 20 0.35 -9.49 12.09
CA THR A 20 1.59 -8.92 11.55
C THR A 20 1.50 -8.70 10.03
N GLU A 21 0.58 -9.39 9.35
CA GLU A 21 0.48 -9.36 7.88
C GLU A 21 -0.98 -9.40 7.41
N MET A 22 -1.31 -8.54 6.43
CA MET A 22 -2.52 -8.64 5.63
C MET A 22 -2.15 -8.98 4.18
N ALA A 23 -2.46 -10.20 3.76
CA ALA A 23 -2.27 -10.63 2.38
C ALA A 23 -3.60 -10.80 1.60
N VAL A 24 -3.56 -10.51 0.30
CA VAL A 24 -4.55 -10.91 -0.71
C VAL A 24 -3.81 -11.59 -1.88
N GLU A 25 -4.29 -12.77 -2.27
CA GLU A 25 -3.77 -13.59 -3.38
C GLU A 25 -4.76 -13.65 -4.55
N GLY A 26 -4.34 -14.23 -5.66
CA GLY A 26 -5.19 -14.45 -6.85
C GLY A 26 -5.36 -13.20 -7.71
N LEU A 27 -4.41 -12.27 -7.65
CA LEU A 27 -4.37 -11.08 -8.49
C LEU A 27 -3.81 -11.42 -9.88
N ASP A 28 -4.11 -10.59 -10.87
CA ASP A 28 -3.50 -10.67 -12.20
C ASP A 28 -3.36 -9.25 -12.77
N LEU A 29 -2.30 -8.54 -12.36
CA LEU A 29 -2.08 -7.16 -12.79
C LEU A 29 -1.99 -7.01 -14.32
N ASP A 30 -1.41 -7.99 -15.01
CA ASP A 30 -1.26 -7.95 -16.45
C ASP A 30 -2.62 -8.07 -17.17
N ALA A 31 -3.55 -8.88 -16.65
CA ALA A 31 -4.92 -8.97 -17.17
C ALA A 31 -5.82 -7.81 -16.72
N ASP A 32 -5.63 -7.32 -15.50
CA ASP A 32 -6.42 -6.26 -14.87
C ASP A 32 -6.04 -4.85 -15.36
N GLY A 33 -4.80 -4.68 -15.83
CA GLY A 33 -4.20 -3.44 -16.30
C GLY A 33 -3.79 -2.49 -15.16
N ALA A 34 -4.68 -2.27 -14.20
CA ALA A 34 -4.42 -1.46 -13.01
C ALA A 34 -5.18 -2.00 -11.79
N ILE A 35 -4.54 -1.94 -10.62
CA ILE A 35 -5.14 -2.30 -9.34
C ILE A 35 -5.18 -1.05 -8.45
N GLN A 36 -6.37 -0.67 -8.01
CA GLN A 36 -6.61 0.35 -6.99
C GLN A 36 -6.58 -0.31 -5.62
N MET A 37 -5.87 0.30 -4.68
CA MET A 37 -5.73 -0.17 -3.30
C MET A 37 -6.26 0.90 -2.34
N ILE A 38 -7.10 0.47 -1.40
CA ILE A 38 -7.50 1.28 -0.24
C ILE A 38 -7.08 0.50 1.00
N ILE A 39 -6.19 1.09 1.79
CA ILE A 39 -5.62 0.46 2.98
C ILE A 39 -5.93 1.35 4.17
N THR A 40 -6.62 0.81 5.17
CA THR A 40 -6.71 1.43 6.49
C THR A 40 -5.87 0.63 7.47
N LEU A 41 -5.05 1.33 8.25
CA LEU A 41 -4.16 0.71 9.22
C LEU A 41 -4.43 1.33 10.59
N VAL A 42 -4.36 0.49 11.62
CA VAL A 42 -4.36 0.89 13.02
C VAL A 42 -3.08 0.35 13.64
N ASN A 43 -2.32 1.20 14.33
CA ASN A 43 -1.22 0.75 15.18
C ASN A 43 -1.74 0.46 16.59
N PRO A 44 -1.87 -0.82 17.01
CA PRO A 44 -2.39 -1.16 18.33
C PRO A 44 -1.29 -1.20 19.41
N THR A 45 -0.04 -0.93 19.02
CA THR A 45 1.13 -1.11 19.89
C THR A 45 1.50 0.19 20.62
N GLU A 46 2.41 0.08 21.57
CA GLU A 46 2.97 1.21 22.33
C GLU A 46 4.24 1.80 21.67
N GLU A 47 4.62 1.32 20.49
CA GLU A 47 5.80 1.79 19.75
C GLU A 47 5.46 2.20 18.31
N VAL A 48 6.40 2.86 17.64
CA VAL A 48 6.24 3.24 16.23
C VAL A 48 6.29 1.99 15.37
N VAL A 49 5.27 1.78 14.55
CA VAL A 49 5.23 0.67 13.60
C VAL A 49 5.51 1.19 12.21
N PHE A 50 6.47 0.56 11.55
CA PHE A 50 6.72 0.76 10.13
C PHE A 50 6.01 -0.34 9.34
N TYR A 51 5.27 0.07 8.31
CA TYR A 51 4.57 -0.83 7.41
C TYR A 51 5.25 -0.86 6.05
N ASP A 52 5.44 -2.07 5.57
CA ASP A 52 6.02 -2.40 4.28
C ASP A 52 4.92 -2.99 3.38
N ILE A 53 5.02 -2.75 2.07
CA ILE A 53 4.22 -3.48 1.08
C ILE A 53 5.13 -4.41 0.30
N TYR A 54 4.67 -5.63 0.06
CA TYR A 54 5.39 -6.59 -0.74
C TYR A 54 4.48 -7.22 -1.80
N PHE A 55 5.11 -7.66 -2.89
CA PHE A 55 4.45 -8.35 -3.99
C PHE A 55 5.00 -9.76 -4.13
N ASN A 56 4.13 -10.74 -4.36
CA ASN A 56 4.50 -12.14 -4.60
C ASN A 56 5.40 -12.80 -3.53
N GLY A 57 5.37 -12.34 -2.27
CA GLY A 57 6.27 -12.86 -1.22
C GLY A 57 7.71 -12.35 -1.31
N ASP A 58 8.03 -11.45 -2.24
CA ASP A 58 9.37 -10.90 -2.40
C ASP A 58 9.70 -9.92 -1.26
N ARG A 59 10.65 -10.30 -0.40
CA ARG A 59 11.11 -9.51 0.75
C ARG A 59 12.50 -8.89 0.54
N GLU A 60 13.07 -9.02 -0.65
CA GLU A 60 14.40 -8.47 -0.95
C GLU A 60 14.30 -6.95 -1.10
N ALA A 61 14.91 -6.20 -0.17
CA ALA A 61 14.80 -4.74 -0.12
C ALA A 61 15.32 -4.07 -1.41
N SER A 62 16.36 -4.66 -2.01
CA SER A 62 16.95 -4.17 -3.27
C SER A 62 16.06 -4.38 -4.51
N HIS A 63 14.85 -4.93 -4.37
CA HIS A 63 13.85 -4.94 -5.44
C HIS A 63 12.84 -3.79 -5.35
N TYR A 64 12.91 -2.99 -4.29
CA TYR A 64 11.97 -1.89 -4.03
C TYR A 64 12.70 -0.56 -3.92
N TRP A 65 12.15 0.47 -4.55
CA TRP A 65 12.56 1.84 -4.31
C TRP A 65 11.36 2.74 -4.21
N HIS A 66 11.46 3.77 -3.37
CA HIS A 66 10.44 4.79 -3.30
C HIS A 66 11.03 6.19 -3.14
N GLY A 67 10.35 7.15 -3.77
CA GLY A 67 10.46 8.57 -3.47
C GLY A 67 9.24 9.02 -2.69
N TYR A 68 9.40 9.91 -1.73
CA TYR A 68 8.31 10.38 -0.90
C TYR A 68 8.39 11.88 -0.62
N THR A 69 7.22 12.45 -0.29
CA THR A 69 7.10 13.78 0.31
C THR A 69 6.16 13.72 1.50
N VAL A 70 6.59 14.30 2.63
CA VAL A 70 5.82 14.42 3.88
C VAL A 70 5.49 15.89 4.10
N VAL A 71 4.23 16.18 4.40
CA VAL A 71 3.77 17.48 4.86
C VAL A 71 3.22 17.34 6.28
N LYS A 72 3.81 18.08 7.22
CA LYS A 72 3.39 18.15 8.62
C LYS A 72 3.67 19.55 9.16
N ASP A 73 2.72 20.14 9.89
CA ASP A 73 2.90 21.45 10.57
C ASP A 73 3.39 22.60 9.67
N GLY A 74 3.06 22.56 8.38
CA GLY A 74 3.52 23.55 7.39
C GLY A 74 4.93 23.30 6.84
N GLU A 75 5.61 22.24 7.30
CA GLU A 75 6.89 21.78 6.78
C GLU A 75 6.72 20.74 5.67
N LEU A 76 7.59 20.80 4.67
CA LEU A 76 7.69 19.82 3.59
C LEU A 76 9.05 19.13 3.69
N THR A 77 9.04 17.81 3.85
CA THR A 77 10.22 16.95 3.76
C THR A 77 10.11 16.06 2.54
N ALA A 78 11.21 15.78 1.87
CA ALA A 78 11.25 14.88 0.71
C ALA A 78 12.49 13.98 0.76
N GLY A 79 12.38 12.78 0.21
CA GLY A 79 13.48 11.84 0.18
C GLY A 79 13.25 10.69 -0.78
N SER A 80 14.28 9.85 -0.91
CA SER A 80 14.21 8.58 -1.65
C SER A 80 14.98 7.52 -0.89
N VAL A 81 14.44 6.31 -0.83
CA VAL A 81 15.02 5.21 -0.06
C VAL A 81 14.84 3.89 -0.83
N GLU A 82 15.82 2.99 -0.70
CA GLU A 82 15.71 1.60 -1.11
C GLU A 82 14.92 0.83 -0.05
N GLY A 83 13.83 0.17 -0.46
CA GLY A 83 12.97 -0.61 0.42
C GLY A 83 11.47 -0.45 0.15
N SER A 84 10.72 -1.38 0.74
CA SER A 84 9.27 -1.60 0.62
C SER A 84 8.42 -0.73 1.57
N ARG A 85 9.08 0.00 2.48
CA ARG A 85 8.41 0.82 3.49
C ARG A 85 7.58 1.91 2.85
N PHE A 86 6.30 2.00 3.24
CA PHE A 86 5.40 3.02 2.70
C PHE A 86 4.76 3.90 3.77
N ALA A 87 4.62 3.43 5.02
CA ALA A 87 4.01 4.24 6.08
C ALA A 87 4.59 3.93 7.46
N PRO A 88 4.96 4.94 8.27
CA PRO A 88 5.07 4.81 9.72
C PRO A 88 3.77 5.22 10.43
N LEU A 89 3.43 4.59 11.54
CA LEU A 89 2.40 5.07 12.47
C LEU A 89 2.94 5.14 13.90
N GLU A 90 2.65 6.25 14.59
CA GLU A 90 2.91 6.38 16.02
C GLU A 90 1.96 5.46 16.83
N PRO A 91 2.24 5.22 18.12
CA PRO A 91 1.35 4.44 18.99
C PRO A 91 -0.09 4.97 18.98
N GLY A 92 -1.06 4.08 18.75
CA GLY A 92 -2.48 4.42 18.73
C GLY A 92 -2.97 5.22 17.51
N GLU A 93 -2.09 5.52 16.54
CA GLU A 93 -2.50 6.19 15.30
C GLU A 93 -3.24 5.24 14.35
N SER A 94 -3.97 5.85 13.42
CA SER A 94 -4.46 5.18 12.22
C SER A 94 -4.05 5.94 10.95
N ALA A 95 -4.06 5.22 9.83
CA ALA A 95 -3.82 5.77 8.51
C ALA A 95 -4.89 5.34 7.51
N LEU A 96 -5.14 6.20 6.54
CA LEU A 96 -5.77 5.88 5.27
C LEU A 96 -4.72 6.03 4.17
N THR A 97 -4.53 4.97 3.39
CA THR A 97 -3.71 4.96 2.17
C THR A 97 -4.61 4.66 0.98
N THR A 98 -4.51 5.47 -0.05
CA THR A 98 -5.08 5.18 -1.38
C THR A 98 -3.96 5.08 -2.37
N ALA A 99 -3.97 4.06 -3.22
CA ALA A 99 -2.89 3.80 -4.14
C ALA A 99 -3.33 3.20 -5.46
N THR A 100 -2.58 3.47 -6.53
CA THR A 100 -2.76 2.85 -7.84
C THR A 100 -1.51 2.06 -8.21
N LEU A 101 -1.66 0.78 -8.52
CA LEU A 101 -0.61 -0.12 -8.98
C LEU A 101 -0.77 -0.40 -10.48
N VAL A 102 0.28 -0.18 -11.28
CA VAL A 102 0.27 -0.37 -12.73
C VAL A 102 1.59 -0.97 -13.21
N ARG A 103 1.58 -1.66 -14.36
CA ARG A 103 2.82 -1.94 -15.10
C ARG A 103 3.17 -0.77 -15.99
N GLY A 104 4.37 -0.22 -15.82
CA GLY A 104 4.86 0.84 -16.68
C GLY A 104 5.29 0.34 -18.07
N PRO A 105 5.52 1.25 -19.03
CA PRO A 105 5.92 0.89 -20.40
C PRO A 105 7.26 0.16 -20.52
N ASP A 106 8.12 0.27 -19.51
CA ASP A 106 9.40 -0.45 -19.40
C ASP A 106 9.26 -1.84 -18.74
N GLY A 107 8.02 -2.27 -18.45
CA GLY A 107 7.73 -3.53 -17.80
C GLY A 107 7.86 -3.51 -16.27
N ILE A 108 8.29 -2.40 -15.67
CA ILE A 108 8.46 -2.28 -14.21
C ILE A 108 7.11 -1.94 -13.56
N VAL A 109 6.78 -2.64 -12.49
CA VAL A 109 5.59 -2.37 -11.68
C VAL A 109 5.81 -1.10 -10.86
N ARG A 110 4.86 -0.18 -10.93
CA ARG A 110 4.88 1.09 -10.19
C ARG A 110 3.61 1.24 -9.39
N TRP A 111 3.73 1.86 -8.23
CA TRP A 111 2.54 2.37 -7.55
C TRP A 111 2.75 3.75 -6.97
N ASP A 112 1.73 4.58 -7.11
CA ASP A 112 1.61 5.87 -6.43
C ASP A 112 0.67 5.72 -5.24
N ALA A 113 0.99 6.39 -4.15
CA ALA A 113 0.23 6.35 -2.91
C ALA A 113 0.03 7.75 -2.35
N ALA A 114 -1.17 8.01 -1.87
CA ALA A 114 -1.50 9.13 -1.01
C ALA A 114 -1.93 8.59 0.36
N ILE A 115 -1.29 9.08 1.41
CA ILE A 115 -1.39 8.57 2.77
C ILE A 115 -1.73 9.74 3.68
N SER A 116 -2.76 9.57 4.48
CA SER A 116 -3.10 10.48 5.58
C SER A 116 -3.07 9.70 6.88
N ARG A 117 -2.40 10.24 7.91
CA ARG A 117 -2.29 9.59 9.22
C ARG A 117 -2.33 10.60 10.35
N GLY A 118 -2.36 10.07 11.57
CA GLY A 118 -2.39 10.84 12.80
C GLY A 118 -3.81 11.15 13.26
N ALA A 119 -3.91 12.05 14.24
CA ALA A 119 -5.17 12.51 14.78
C ALA A 119 -5.07 14.02 15.08
N PRO A 120 -6.18 14.76 15.16
CA PRO A 120 -6.12 16.18 15.51
C PRO A 120 -5.36 16.41 16.83
N PRO A 121 -4.43 17.38 16.88
CA PRO A 121 -4.12 18.37 15.84
C PRO A 121 -3.08 17.94 14.79
N ASP A 122 -2.39 16.81 14.98
CA ASP A 122 -1.19 16.39 14.27
C ASP A 122 -1.46 15.51 13.05
N VAL A 123 -2.19 16.03 12.05
CA VAL A 123 -2.43 15.30 10.80
C VAL A 123 -1.21 15.38 9.90
N VAL A 124 -0.75 14.23 9.42
CA VAL A 124 0.38 14.11 8.48
C VAL A 124 -0.12 13.63 7.13
N MET A 125 0.31 14.32 6.07
CA MET A 125 0.10 13.88 4.69
C MET A 125 1.42 13.36 4.13
N LEU A 126 1.38 12.20 3.50
CA LEU A 126 2.52 11.57 2.84
C LEU A 126 2.08 11.16 1.45
N THR A 127 2.87 11.48 0.44
CA THR A 127 2.70 10.94 -0.91
C THR A 127 3.96 10.23 -1.34
N SER A 128 3.81 9.06 -1.95
CA SER A 128 4.93 8.21 -2.34
C SER A 128 4.75 7.70 -3.76
N GLY A 129 5.84 7.66 -4.52
CA GLY A 129 5.94 6.93 -5.77
C GLY A 129 6.93 5.79 -5.58
N MET A 130 6.51 4.57 -5.89
CA MET A 130 7.24 3.36 -5.57
C MET A 130 7.37 2.47 -6.80
N VAL A 131 8.45 1.69 -6.86
CA VAL A 131 8.71 0.72 -7.93
C VAL A 131 9.08 -0.63 -7.33
N TRP A 132 8.62 -1.69 -7.99
CA TRP A 132 9.05 -3.06 -7.74
C TRP A 132 9.67 -3.60 -9.03
N THR A 133 10.95 -3.95 -8.98
CA THR A 133 11.77 -4.16 -10.20
C THR A 133 11.80 -5.58 -10.70
N VAL A 134 11.14 -6.51 -10.01
CA VAL A 134 11.03 -7.89 -10.49
C VAL A 134 10.07 -7.93 -11.68
N PRO A 135 10.47 -8.50 -12.84
CA PRO A 135 9.67 -8.49 -14.07
C PRO A 135 8.60 -9.59 -14.07
N GLU A 136 7.89 -9.75 -12.96
CA GLU A 136 6.83 -10.75 -12.79
C GLU A 136 5.45 -10.09 -12.72
N ASN A 137 4.41 -10.87 -13.04
CA ASN A 137 3.03 -10.46 -12.82
C ASN A 137 2.73 -10.40 -11.32
N VAL A 138 2.02 -9.36 -10.86
CA VAL A 138 1.61 -9.27 -9.45
C VAL A 138 0.41 -10.17 -9.23
N THR A 139 0.61 -11.22 -8.44
CA THR A 139 -0.40 -12.23 -8.08
C THR A 139 -0.79 -12.21 -6.61
N LYS A 140 0.00 -11.51 -5.79
CA LYS A 140 -0.22 -11.33 -4.36
C LYS A 140 0.24 -9.93 -3.93
N VAL A 141 -0.55 -9.29 -3.06
CA VAL A 141 -0.19 -8.07 -2.33
C VAL A 141 -0.19 -8.36 -0.85
N GLU A 142 0.83 -7.89 -0.14
CA GLU A 142 1.03 -8.11 1.29
C GLU A 142 1.36 -6.79 1.97
N VAL A 143 0.62 -6.43 3.00
CA VAL A 143 0.97 -5.35 3.92
C VAL A 143 1.51 -5.98 5.19
N VAL A 144 2.74 -5.64 5.57
CA VAL A 144 3.46 -6.27 6.68
C VAL A 144 3.89 -5.20 7.68
N ALA A 145 3.64 -5.44 8.97
CA ALA A 145 4.17 -4.63 10.04
C ALA A 145 5.58 -5.08 10.44
N GLY A 146 6.46 -4.13 10.75
CA GLY A 146 7.82 -4.39 11.23
C GLY A 146 7.89 -4.98 12.66
N VAL A 147 6.76 -5.11 13.35
CA VAL A 147 6.63 -5.68 14.69
C VAL A 147 5.46 -6.66 14.76
N GLU A 148 5.54 -7.64 15.66
CA GLU A 148 4.49 -8.64 15.83
C GLU A 148 3.18 -8.00 16.30
N GLY A 149 2.06 -8.32 15.62
CA GLY A 149 0.76 -7.74 15.94
C GLY A 149 0.64 -6.24 15.63
N GLY A 150 1.55 -5.67 14.83
CA GLY A 150 1.57 -4.25 14.50
C GLY A 150 0.40 -3.76 13.63
N ILE A 151 -0.43 -4.65 13.08
CA ILE A 151 -1.65 -4.30 12.34
C ILE A 151 -2.86 -4.60 13.24
N GLY A 152 -3.50 -3.57 13.76
CA GLY A 152 -4.60 -3.69 14.70
C GLY A 152 -5.92 -4.17 14.08
N ALA A 153 -6.78 -4.73 14.93
CA ALA A 153 -8.15 -5.09 14.55
C ALA A 153 -8.90 -3.89 13.94
N GLY A 154 -9.68 -4.14 12.89
CA GLY A 154 -10.37 -3.10 12.13
C GLY A 154 -9.54 -2.48 10.99
N SER A 155 -8.25 -2.79 10.89
CA SER A 155 -7.47 -2.49 9.68
C SER A 155 -8.07 -3.22 8.47
N GLN A 156 -8.03 -2.60 7.30
CA GLN A 156 -8.69 -3.07 6.09
C GLN A 156 -7.79 -2.94 4.85
N LEU A 157 -7.86 -3.93 3.96
CA LEU A 157 -7.26 -3.92 2.63
C LEU A 157 -8.35 -4.20 1.60
N ILE A 158 -8.67 -3.19 0.78
CA ILE A 158 -9.62 -3.28 -0.33
C ILE A 158 -8.83 -3.17 -1.63
N LEU A 159 -9.02 -4.13 -2.53
CA LEU A 159 -8.42 -4.14 -3.87
C LEU A 159 -9.51 -4.10 -4.93
N MET A 160 -9.32 -3.28 -5.96
CA MET A 160 -10.23 -3.14 -7.08
C MET A 160 -9.46 -3.06 -8.40
N ASN A 161 -10.01 -3.57 -9.51
CA ASN A 161 -9.46 -3.36 -10.85
C ASN A 161 -10.34 -2.43 -11.68
N THR A 162 -9.82 -1.95 -12.80
CA THR A 162 -10.56 -1.12 -13.77
C THR A 162 -11.31 -1.93 -14.83
N GLY A 163 -11.37 -3.26 -14.70
CA GLY A 163 -11.87 -4.17 -15.73
C GLY A 163 -10.97 -4.19 -16.97
N SER A 164 -10.93 -5.32 -17.68
CA SER A 164 -10.15 -5.41 -18.91
C SER A 164 -10.77 -4.56 -20.01
N MET A 165 -9.96 -3.69 -20.63
CA MET A 165 -10.29 -3.08 -21.92
C MET A 165 -10.06 -4.15 -23.00
N GLY A 166 -11.03 -5.05 -23.16
CA GLY A 166 -11.06 -6.04 -24.25
C GLY A 166 -11.22 -5.42 -25.62
#